data_AF-A0A2N1F8P3-F1
#
_entry.id   AF-A0A2N1F8P3-F1
#
_cell.length_a   1.000
_cell.length_b   1.000
_cell.length_c   1.000
_cell.angle_alpha   90.00
_cell.angle_beta   90.00
_cell.angle_gamma   90.00
#
_symmetry.space_group_name_H-M   'P 1'
#
loop_
_entity.id
_entity.type
_entity.pdbx_description
1 polymer ?
#
loop_
_entity_poly.entity_id
_entity_poly.type
_entity_poly.pdbx_seq_one_letter_code
_entity_poly.pdbx_strand_id
1 'polypeptide(L)'
;MKNFTLSVLFLFAMLNISFAQEKEKRQEVGINFTSLNNFGVTYKIGTSKNLWRFNILAINFNNNKDEEANTQQQVHENYNQGAGISIGKEFRKVITKNLEFRYGFDVAFNYNWSKNINKNNNDYYESERTIYTPSLIGVIGANYIFSDNLAFGVELLPRFSYRTGKNRIVNGGAETKGDISGFGFNLNNDVARLSLSYRF
;
A
#
# COMPACT_ATOMS: atom_id res chain seq x y z
N MET A 1 -32.92 -10.90 1.49
CA MET A 1 -31.59 -11.22 2.05
C MET A 1 -31.12 -12.65 1.74
N LYS A 2 -31.96 -13.70 1.84
CA LYS A 2 -31.59 -15.09 1.49
C LYS A 2 -31.00 -15.29 0.09
N ASN A 3 -31.50 -14.56 -0.90
CA ASN A 3 -31.03 -14.69 -2.29
C ASN A 3 -29.63 -14.08 -2.49
N PHE A 4 -29.27 -13.05 -1.71
CA PHE A 4 -27.96 -12.39 -1.80
C PHE A 4 -26.86 -13.27 -1.18
N THR A 5 -27.12 -13.89 -0.03
CA THR A 5 -26.18 -14.82 0.60
C THR A 5 -25.92 -16.04 -0.28
N LEU A 6 -26.94 -16.58 -0.96
CA LEU A 6 -26.78 -17.71 -1.89
C LEU A 6 -25.91 -17.34 -3.10
N SER A 7 -26.10 -16.15 -3.67
CA SER A 7 -25.27 -15.65 -4.78
C SER A 7 -23.81 -15.45 -4.37
N VAL A 8 -23.54 -14.93 -3.17
CA VAL A 8 -22.17 -14.79 -2.66
C VAL A 8 -21.51 -16.17 -2.45
N LEU A 9 -22.24 -17.14 -1.89
CA LEU A 9 -21.73 -18.50 -1.69
C LEU A 9 -21.39 -19.19 -3.03
N PHE A 10 -22.24 -19.00 -4.04
CA PHE A 10 -22.03 -19.56 -5.38
C PHE A 10 -20.83 -18.93 -6.08
N LEU A 11 -20.60 -17.63 -5.89
CA LEU A 11 -19.41 -16.93 -6.38
C LEU A 11 -18.13 -17.49 -5.74
N PHE A 12 -18.15 -17.75 -4.43
CA PHE A 12 -17.03 -18.39 -3.72
C PHE A 12 -16.81 -19.84 -4.15
N ALA A 13 -17.86 -20.61 -4.42
CA ALA A 13 -17.74 -21.99 -4.91
C ALA A 13 -17.11 -22.07 -6.31
N MET A 14 -17.50 -21.16 -7.22
CA MET A 14 -16.94 -21.07 -8.58
C MET A 14 -15.44 -20.75 -8.59
N LEU A 15 -14.95 -19.97 -7.62
CA LEU A 15 -13.52 -19.64 -7.51
C LEU A 15 -12.64 -20.86 -7.22
N ASN A 16 -13.16 -21.92 -6.59
CA ASN A 16 -12.36 -23.06 -6.16
C ASN A 16 -12.07 -24.08 -7.27
N ILE A 17 -12.93 -24.18 -8.29
CA ILE A 17 -12.84 -25.23 -9.33
C ILE A 17 -11.68 -24.96 -10.31
N SER A 18 -11.28 -23.70 -10.48
CA SER A 18 -10.19 -23.32 -11.40
C SER A 18 -8.77 -23.65 -10.89
N PHE A 19 -8.59 -23.96 -9.61
CA PHE A 19 -7.25 -24.19 -9.03
C PHE A 19 -6.76 -25.65 -9.10
N ALA A 20 -7.59 -26.59 -9.58
CA ALA A 20 -7.28 -28.02 -9.50
C ALA A 20 -6.46 -28.57 -10.69
N GLN A 21 -6.26 -27.81 -11.77
CA GLN A 21 -5.65 -28.32 -13.02
C GLN A 21 -4.27 -27.73 -13.37
N GLU A 22 -3.71 -26.87 -12.53
CA GLU A 22 -2.44 -26.20 -12.85
C GLU A 22 -1.22 -27.02 -12.39
N LYS A 23 -0.46 -27.54 -13.37
CA LYS A 23 0.67 -28.46 -13.19
C LYS A 23 1.90 -27.90 -12.45
N GLU A 24 2.00 -26.59 -12.26
CA GLU A 24 3.16 -25.98 -11.59
C GLU A 24 2.68 -24.90 -10.63
N LYS A 25 2.66 -25.24 -9.33
CA LYS A 25 2.49 -24.25 -8.27
C LYS A 25 3.78 -23.47 -8.13
N ARG A 26 3.70 -22.15 -8.28
CA ARG A 26 4.77 -21.19 -8.07
C ARG A 26 4.47 -20.37 -6.83
N GLN A 27 5.47 -20.22 -5.98
CA GLN A 27 5.41 -19.32 -4.84
C GLN A 27 6.58 -18.34 -4.92
N GLU A 28 6.33 -17.09 -4.53
CA GLU A 28 7.38 -16.07 -4.52
C GLU A 28 7.27 -15.21 -3.28
N VAL A 29 8.42 -14.89 -2.69
CA VAL A 29 8.55 -13.87 -1.65
C VAL A 29 9.43 -12.76 -2.20
N GLY A 30 9.03 -11.52 -2.04
CA GLY A 30 9.81 -10.38 -2.52
C GLY A 30 9.80 -9.20 -1.59
N ILE A 31 10.84 -8.40 -1.69
CA ILE A 31 10.95 -7.09 -1.07
C ILE A 31 10.76 -6.06 -2.16
N ASN A 32 9.93 -5.06 -1.86
CA ASN A 32 9.59 -3.99 -2.78
C ASN A 32 10.17 -2.68 -2.28
N PHE A 33 10.62 -1.83 -3.20
CA PHE A 33 11.14 -0.50 -2.91
C PHE A 33 10.34 0.52 -3.71
N THR A 34 9.69 1.45 -3.01
CA THR A 34 9.08 2.64 -3.64
C THR A 34 9.96 3.87 -3.45
N SER A 35 10.80 3.88 -2.41
CA SER A 35 11.91 4.81 -2.23
C SER A 35 12.96 4.14 -1.32
N LEU A 36 14.09 4.82 -1.07
CA LEU A 36 15.12 4.34 -0.14
C LEU A 36 14.59 4.14 1.29
N ASN A 37 13.52 4.86 1.65
CA ASN A 37 12.95 4.85 3.00
C ASN A 37 11.59 4.15 3.08
N ASN A 38 11.11 3.54 1.98
CA ASN A 38 9.80 2.91 1.92
C ASN A 38 9.88 1.53 1.26
N PHE A 39 9.91 0.52 2.11
CA PHE A 39 10.02 -0.89 1.75
C PHE A 39 8.74 -1.65 2.08
N GLY A 40 8.35 -2.58 1.21
CA GLY A 40 7.22 -3.48 1.43
C GLY A 40 7.61 -4.93 1.22
N VAL A 41 6.76 -5.84 1.66
CA VAL A 41 6.91 -7.27 1.41
C VAL A 41 5.77 -7.73 0.52
N THR A 42 6.09 -8.59 -0.45
CA THR A 42 5.11 -9.26 -1.30
C THR A 42 5.24 -10.75 -1.14
N TYR A 43 4.10 -11.41 -1.00
CA TYR A 43 3.97 -12.84 -1.23
C TYR A 43 3.12 -13.08 -2.48
N LYS A 44 3.56 -13.99 -3.35
CA LYS A 44 2.84 -14.39 -4.55
C LYS A 44 2.64 -15.90 -4.59
N ILE A 45 1.49 -16.34 -5.09
CA ILE A 45 1.15 -17.76 -5.24
C ILE A 45 0.27 -17.99 -6.47
N GLY A 46 0.53 -19.06 -7.22
CA GLY A 46 -0.26 -19.42 -8.39
C GLY A 46 0.56 -20.25 -9.37
N THR A 47 0.58 -19.87 -10.64
CA THR A 47 1.39 -20.50 -11.70
C THR A 47 2.46 -19.57 -12.26
N SER A 48 3.29 -20.10 -13.15
CA SER A 48 4.26 -19.31 -13.92
C SER A 48 3.63 -18.14 -14.70
N LYS A 49 2.35 -18.22 -15.07
CA LYS A 49 1.65 -17.20 -15.87
C LYS A 49 0.63 -16.39 -15.07
N ASN A 50 0.15 -16.89 -13.94
CA ASN A 50 -0.97 -16.31 -13.22
C ASN A 50 -0.77 -16.42 -11.71
N LEU A 51 -0.54 -15.30 -11.04
CA LEU A 51 -0.21 -15.25 -9.62
C LEU A 51 -1.19 -14.36 -8.88
N TRP A 52 -1.66 -14.84 -7.73
CA TRP A 52 -2.19 -13.99 -6.69
C TRP A 52 -1.04 -13.26 -6.00
N ARG A 53 -1.31 -12.02 -5.58
CA ARG A 53 -0.36 -11.14 -4.93
C ARG A 53 -0.95 -10.64 -3.64
N PHE A 54 -0.14 -10.71 -2.60
CA PHE A 54 -0.44 -10.18 -1.28
C PHE A 54 0.71 -9.25 -0.92
N ASN A 55 0.45 -7.94 -0.91
CA ASN A 55 1.46 -6.97 -0.54
C ASN A 55 1.12 -6.37 0.83
N ILE A 56 2.11 -6.34 1.70
CA ILE A 56 2.11 -5.54 2.93
C ILE A 56 3.06 -4.37 2.66
N LEU A 57 2.49 -3.18 2.47
CA LEU A 57 3.26 -1.95 2.28
C LEU A 57 3.65 -1.37 3.65
N ALA A 58 4.88 -0.85 3.72
CA ALA A 58 5.57 -0.31 4.89
C ALA A 58 4.65 0.12 6.04
N ILE A 59 4.99 -0.38 7.23
CA ILE A 59 4.49 0.17 8.47
C ILE A 59 5.41 1.34 8.82
N ASN A 60 4.93 2.57 8.62
CA ASN A 60 5.69 3.75 8.96
C ASN A 60 5.32 4.15 10.39
N PHE A 61 6.29 4.14 11.30
CA PHE A 61 6.17 4.76 12.62
C PHE A 61 7.26 5.83 12.72
N ASN A 62 6.87 7.09 12.68
CA ASN A 62 7.77 8.20 12.93
C ASN A 62 7.29 8.97 14.16
N ASN A 63 8.20 9.24 15.08
CA ASN A 63 7.95 10.07 16.25
C ASN A 63 9.17 10.98 16.42
N ASN A 64 8.99 12.26 16.11
CA ASN A 64 10.03 13.27 16.25
C ASN A 64 9.58 14.26 17.33
N LYS A 65 10.48 14.55 18.27
CA LYS A 65 10.27 15.56 19.30
C LYS A 65 11.48 16.49 19.31
N ASP A 66 11.24 17.76 19.00
CA ASP A 66 12.23 18.81 19.02
C ASP A 66 11.89 19.78 20.15
N GLU A 67 12.84 20.03 21.05
CA GLU A 67 12.73 21.02 22.12
C GLU A 67 13.82 22.09 21.90
N GLU A 68 13.43 23.34 21.65
CA GLU A 68 14.39 24.45 21.54
C GLU A 68 14.69 25.04 22.92
N ALA A 69 15.97 25.13 23.27
CA ALA A 69 16.46 25.51 24.61
C ALA A 69 16.62 27.03 24.85
N ASN A 70 16.11 27.89 23.97
CA ASN A 70 16.18 29.34 24.17
C ASN A 70 14.85 29.90 24.67
N THR A 71 14.93 30.89 25.58
CA THR A 71 13.94 31.78 26.28
C THR A 71 12.42 31.68 26.02
N GLN A 72 11.96 31.14 24.90
CA GLN A 72 10.58 30.73 24.63
C GLN A 72 10.59 29.21 24.41
N GLN A 73 10.17 28.43 25.42
CA GLN A 73 10.12 26.96 25.32
C GLN A 73 9.18 26.56 24.17
N GLN A 74 9.74 26.29 23.00
CA GLN A 74 9.02 25.74 21.86
C GLN A 74 9.18 24.22 21.85
N VAL A 75 8.05 23.52 21.91
CA VAL A 75 8.01 22.05 21.81
C VAL A 75 7.28 21.69 20.53
N HIS A 76 7.97 20.98 19.64
CA HIS A 76 7.41 20.45 18.42
C HIS A 76 7.40 18.91 18.49
N GLU A 77 6.20 18.31 18.45
CA GLU A 77 6.04 16.85 18.46
C GLU A 77 5.28 16.43 17.20
N ASN A 78 5.87 15.53 16.41
CA ASN A 78 5.27 14.98 15.20
C ASN A 78 5.20 13.46 15.31
N TYR A 79 3.98 12.95 15.30
CA TYR A 79 3.67 11.52 15.24
C TYR A 79 3.07 11.18 13.89
N ASN A 80 3.61 10.18 13.21
CA ASN A 80 3.05 9.66 11.97
C ASN A 80 3.06 8.13 12.00
N GLN A 81 1.89 7.53 11.81
CA GLN A 81 1.69 6.10 11.78
C GLN A 81 0.90 5.72 10.55
N GLY A 82 1.42 4.80 9.74
CA GLY A 82 0.74 4.37 8.53
C GLY A 82 0.96 2.89 8.27
N ALA A 83 -0.06 2.23 7.73
CA ALA A 83 0.02 0.84 7.28
C ALA A 83 -0.82 0.65 6.02
N GLY A 84 -0.33 -0.19 5.09
CA GLY A 84 -1.02 -0.49 3.85
C GLY A 84 -1.02 -1.97 3.52
N ILE A 85 -2.16 -2.48 3.06
CA ILE A 85 -2.27 -3.84 2.53
C ILE A 85 -2.89 -3.81 1.14
N SER A 86 -2.57 -4.81 0.33
CA SER A 86 -3.23 -5.00 -0.96
C SER A 86 -3.25 -6.45 -1.39
N ILE A 87 -4.31 -6.82 -2.11
CA ILE A 87 -4.48 -8.12 -2.73
C ILE A 87 -4.75 -7.91 -4.21
N GLY A 88 -4.16 -8.73 -5.06
CA GLY A 88 -4.31 -8.57 -6.50
C GLY A 88 -3.98 -9.80 -7.31
N LYS A 89 -4.15 -9.64 -8.62
CA LYS A 89 -3.88 -10.66 -9.63
C LYS A 89 -2.83 -10.12 -10.60
N GLU A 90 -1.79 -10.92 -10.84
CA GLU A 90 -0.74 -10.63 -11.81
C GLU A 90 -0.67 -11.73 -12.87
N PHE A 91 -0.60 -11.27 -14.11
CA PHE A 91 -0.43 -12.09 -15.29
C PHE A 91 0.95 -11.83 -15.87
N ARG A 92 1.57 -12.89 -16.37
CA ARG A 92 2.91 -12.83 -16.96
C ARG A 92 2.91 -13.33 -18.39
N LYS A 93 3.68 -12.65 -19.22
CA LYS A 93 4.01 -13.07 -20.59
C LYS A 93 5.53 -13.10 -20.73
N VAL A 94 6.07 -14.29 -20.97
CA VAL A 94 7.50 -14.46 -21.26
C VAL A 94 7.81 -13.74 -22.58
N ILE A 95 8.73 -12.78 -22.56
CA ILE A 95 9.24 -12.11 -23.76
C ILE A 95 10.49 -12.87 -24.25
N THR A 96 11.42 -13.14 -23.33
CA THR A 96 12.64 -13.93 -23.56
C THR A 96 12.92 -14.81 -22.35
N LYS A 97 13.95 -15.68 -22.43
CA LYS A 97 14.35 -16.56 -21.32
C LYS A 97 14.57 -15.81 -19.99
N ASN A 98 15.06 -14.58 -20.06
CA ASN A 98 15.41 -13.79 -18.87
C ASN A 98 14.48 -12.59 -18.65
N LEU A 99 13.42 -12.42 -19.45
CA LEU A 99 12.54 -11.25 -19.36
C LEU A 99 11.07 -11.66 -19.43
N GLU A 100 10.32 -11.32 -18.38
CA GLU A 100 8.88 -11.48 -18.30
C GLU A 100 8.21 -10.10 -18.26
N PHE A 101 7.24 -9.88 -19.14
CA PHE A 101 6.29 -8.78 -18.98
C PHE A 101 5.25 -9.16 -17.94
N ARG A 102 4.87 -8.22 -17.08
CA ARG A 102 3.81 -8.39 -16.09
C ARG A 102 2.77 -7.30 -16.20
N TYR A 103 1.52 -7.70 -15.98
CA TYR A 103 0.40 -6.78 -15.90
C TYR A 103 -0.65 -7.35 -14.95
N GLY A 104 -1.51 -6.50 -14.40
CA GLY A 104 -2.47 -6.95 -13.40
C GLY A 104 -3.23 -5.83 -12.73
N PHE A 105 -3.87 -6.17 -11.62
CA PHE A 105 -4.57 -5.21 -10.79
C PHE A 105 -4.52 -5.64 -9.32
N ASP A 106 -4.47 -4.65 -8.43
CA ASP A 106 -4.56 -4.85 -6.98
C ASP A 106 -5.70 -3.98 -6.41
N VAL A 107 -6.40 -4.52 -5.42
CA VAL A 107 -7.26 -3.76 -4.50
C VAL A 107 -6.47 -3.51 -3.24
N ALA A 108 -6.41 -2.26 -2.79
CA ALA A 108 -5.60 -1.85 -1.67
C ALA A 108 -6.39 -1.06 -0.64
N PHE A 109 -5.91 -1.10 0.60
CA PHE A 109 -6.39 -0.28 1.69
C PHE A 109 -5.21 0.27 2.46
N ASN A 110 -5.22 1.57 2.71
CA ASN A 110 -4.21 2.24 3.53
C ASN A 110 -4.87 2.97 4.69
N TYR A 111 -4.24 2.87 5.85
CA TYR A 111 -4.55 3.63 7.04
C TYR A 111 -3.39 4.58 7.33
N ASN A 112 -3.70 5.84 7.61
CA ASN A 112 -2.71 6.82 8.04
C ASN A 112 -3.27 7.67 9.18
N TRP A 113 -2.55 7.71 10.30
CA TRP A 113 -2.80 8.58 11.42
C TRP A 113 -1.59 9.49 11.63
N SER A 114 -1.84 10.77 11.80
CA SER A 114 -0.79 11.74 12.08
C SER A 114 -1.26 12.75 13.11
N LYS A 115 -0.37 13.09 14.04
CA LYS A 115 -0.60 14.10 15.07
C LYS A 115 0.61 15.02 15.14
N ASN A 116 0.35 16.31 14.99
CA ASN A 116 1.36 17.36 15.14
C ASN A 116 0.95 18.26 16.29
N ILE A 117 1.88 18.51 17.20
CA ILE A 117 1.69 19.38 18.36
C ILE A 117 2.77 20.45 18.28
N ASN A 118 2.36 21.70 18.42
CA ASN A 118 3.24 22.85 18.57
C ASN A 118 2.80 23.62 19.81
N LYS A 119 3.71 23.73 20.78
CA LYS A 119 3.50 24.46 22.04
C LYS A 119 4.52 25.57 22.14
N ASN A 120 4.03 26.77 22.42
CA ASN A 120 4.83 27.89 22.90
C ASN A 120 4.19 28.43 24.19
N ASN A 121 4.89 29.27 24.96
CA ASN A 121 4.46 29.77 26.27
C ASN A 121 3.04 30.36 26.30
N ASN A 122 2.57 30.94 25.19
CA ASN A 122 1.24 31.56 25.10
C ASN A 122 0.30 30.89 24.09
N ASP A 123 0.80 29.96 23.27
CA ASP A 123 0.05 29.40 22.15
C ASP A 123 0.11 27.87 22.14
N TYR A 124 -1.04 27.25 21.95
CA TYR A 124 -1.20 25.81 21.82
C TYR A 124 -1.85 25.49 20.48
N TYR A 125 -1.14 24.75 19.64
CA TYR A 125 -1.65 24.22 18.39
C TYR A 125 -1.51 22.69 18.35
N GLU A 126 -2.61 21.98 18.15
CA GLU A 126 -2.64 20.53 17.92
C GLU A 126 -3.44 20.25 16.66
N SER A 127 -2.86 19.47 15.75
CA SER A 127 -3.53 18.98 14.56
C SER A 127 -3.44 17.46 14.52
N GLU A 128 -4.59 16.81 14.57
CA GLU A 128 -4.73 15.36 14.45
C GLU A 128 -5.51 15.01 13.18
N ARG A 129 -5.08 13.96 12.50
CA ARG A 129 -5.69 13.51 11.26
C ARG A 129 -5.67 11.99 11.16
N THR A 130 -6.82 11.42 10.81
CA THR A 130 -6.97 9.99 10.49
C THR A 130 -7.53 9.87 9.09
N ILE A 131 -6.88 9.09 8.23
CA ILE A 131 -7.27 8.87 6.83
C ILE A 131 -7.32 7.37 6.53
N TYR A 132 -8.41 6.95 5.91
CA TYR A 132 -8.60 5.65 5.29
C TYR A 132 -8.63 5.82 3.77
N THR A 133 -7.87 4.99 3.07
CA THR A 133 -7.70 5.11 1.61
C THR A 133 -7.87 3.76 0.92
N PRO A 134 -9.11 3.30 0.65
CA PRO A 134 -9.33 2.25 -0.35
C PRO A 134 -8.82 2.69 -1.72
N SER A 135 -8.28 1.76 -2.51
CA SER A 135 -7.73 2.05 -3.83
C SER A 135 -7.85 0.87 -4.79
N LEU A 136 -7.95 1.18 -6.07
CA LEU A 136 -7.71 0.27 -7.19
C LEU A 136 -6.38 0.65 -7.84
N ILE A 137 -5.52 -0.34 -8.06
CA ILE A 137 -4.18 -0.15 -8.59
C ILE A 137 -4.05 -1.00 -9.85
N GLY A 138 -3.74 -0.38 -10.99
CA GLY A 138 -3.29 -1.11 -12.16
C GLY A 138 -1.81 -1.47 -12.02
N VAL A 139 -1.39 -2.60 -12.58
CA VAL A 139 -0.01 -3.09 -12.47
C VAL A 139 0.50 -3.27 -13.88
N ILE A 140 1.64 -2.65 -14.18
CA ILE A 140 2.33 -2.77 -15.47
C ILE A 140 3.81 -2.84 -15.16
N GLY A 141 4.56 -3.81 -15.69
CA GLY A 141 5.98 -3.88 -15.40
C GLY A 141 6.70 -4.98 -16.14
N ALA A 142 7.95 -5.19 -15.74
CA ALA A 142 8.78 -6.28 -16.23
C ALA A 142 9.59 -6.90 -15.07
N ASN A 143 9.91 -8.19 -15.21
CA ASN A 143 10.88 -8.90 -14.38
C ASN A 143 12.06 -9.35 -15.25
N TYR A 144 13.27 -9.07 -14.78
CA TYR A 144 14.49 -9.71 -15.24
C TYR A 144 14.81 -10.92 -14.35
N ILE A 145 14.96 -12.09 -14.96
CA ILE A 145 15.22 -13.36 -14.28
C ILE A 145 16.73 -13.61 -14.28
N PHE A 146 17.36 -13.55 -13.11
CA PHE A 146 18.78 -13.87 -12.97
C PHE A 146 19.02 -15.38 -12.93
N SER A 147 18.14 -16.09 -12.23
CA SER A 147 18.14 -17.55 -12.10
C SER A 147 16.71 -18.04 -11.92
N ASP A 148 16.51 -19.35 -11.93
CA ASP A 148 15.17 -19.94 -11.74
C ASP A 148 14.52 -19.47 -10.43
N ASN A 149 15.34 -19.19 -9.41
CA ASN A 149 14.90 -18.74 -8.09
C ASN A 149 14.96 -17.22 -7.89
N LEU A 150 15.74 -16.45 -8.64
CA LEU A 150 15.92 -15.02 -8.35
C LEU A 150 15.49 -14.14 -9.51
N ALA A 151 14.62 -13.17 -9.24
CA ALA A 151 14.19 -12.18 -10.21
C ALA A 151 14.18 -10.77 -9.61
N PHE A 152 14.57 -9.81 -10.43
CA PHE A 152 14.40 -8.39 -10.16
C PHE A 152 13.31 -7.83 -11.05
N GLY A 153 12.57 -6.84 -10.58
CA GLY A 153 11.49 -6.29 -11.36
C GLY A 153 11.30 -4.79 -11.16
N VAL A 154 10.78 -4.15 -12.21
CA VAL A 154 10.31 -2.77 -12.22
C VAL A 154 8.81 -2.75 -12.52
N GLU A 155 8.02 -1.94 -11.82
CA GLU A 155 6.58 -1.75 -12.02
C GLU A 155 6.20 -0.27 -12.05
N LEU A 156 5.14 0.02 -12.79
CA LEU A 156 4.32 1.22 -12.71
C LEU A 156 2.95 0.80 -12.16
N LEU A 157 2.46 1.55 -11.18
CA LEU A 157 1.28 1.24 -10.38
C LEU A 157 0.19 2.33 -10.43
N PRO A 158 -0.37 2.67 -11.61
CA PRO A 158 -1.40 3.70 -11.73
C PRO A 158 -2.54 3.44 -10.72
N ARG A 159 -2.91 4.46 -9.94
CA ARG A 159 -3.81 4.28 -8.79
C ARG A 159 -5.01 5.20 -8.86
N PHE A 160 -6.20 4.63 -8.71
CA PHE A 160 -7.40 5.35 -8.33
C PHE A 160 -7.69 5.12 -6.85
N SER A 161 -7.94 6.17 -6.09
CA SER A 161 -8.14 6.09 -4.65
C SER A 161 -9.28 6.98 -4.20
N TYR A 162 -9.98 6.53 -3.16
CA TYR A 162 -10.91 7.37 -2.40
C TYR A 162 -10.34 7.56 -1.01
N ARG A 163 -10.18 8.81 -0.59
CA ARG A 163 -9.70 9.17 0.74
C ARG A 163 -10.90 9.57 1.57
N THR A 164 -11.04 8.99 2.75
CA THR A 164 -12.05 9.39 3.74
C THR A 164 -11.42 9.45 5.13
N GLY A 165 -11.95 10.28 6.02
CA GLY A 165 -11.37 10.40 7.35
C GLY A 165 -11.84 11.61 8.13
N LYS A 166 -11.10 11.94 9.18
CA LYS A 166 -11.40 13.06 10.07
C LYS A 166 -10.16 13.88 10.33
N ASN A 167 -10.35 15.17 10.55
CA ASN A 167 -9.34 16.04 11.12
C ASN A 167 -9.88 16.74 12.37
N ARG A 168 -8.98 17.01 13.30
CA ARG A 168 -9.23 17.73 14.54
C ARG A 168 -8.11 18.74 14.71
N ILE A 169 -8.47 20.00 14.86
CA ILE A 169 -7.53 21.09 15.09
C ILE A 169 -7.92 21.75 16.41
N VAL A 170 -6.96 21.92 17.30
CA VAL A 170 -7.09 22.70 18.53
C VAL A 170 -6.15 23.89 18.43
N ASN A 171 -6.67 25.10 18.56
CA ASN A 171 -5.88 26.33 18.55
C ASN A 171 -6.30 27.23 19.70
N GLY A 172 -5.42 27.48 20.67
CA GLY A 172 -5.69 28.37 21.80
C GLY A 172 -6.94 27.99 22.62
N GLY A 173 -7.26 26.68 22.70
CA GLY A 173 -8.44 26.15 23.40
C GLY A 173 -9.72 26.03 22.55
N ALA A 174 -9.76 26.60 21.35
CA ALA A 174 -10.85 26.38 20.41
C ALA A 174 -10.62 25.07 19.62
N GLU A 175 -11.64 24.21 19.57
CA GLU A 175 -11.61 22.95 18.82
C GLU A 175 -12.44 23.06 17.53
N THR A 176 -11.82 22.70 16.41
CA THR A 176 -12.49 22.55 15.11
C THR A 176 -12.36 21.11 14.64
N LYS A 177 -13.47 20.51 14.22
CA LYS A 177 -13.50 19.16 13.62
C LYS A 177 -13.97 19.26 12.18
N GLY A 178 -13.43 18.40 11.34
CA GLY A 178 -13.88 18.27 9.96
C GLY A 178 -13.79 16.84 9.48
N ASP A 179 -14.48 16.60 8.37
CA ASP A 179 -14.44 15.35 7.64
C ASP A 179 -13.58 15.53 6.39
N ILE A 180 -12.89 14.46 6.02
CA ILE A 180 -12.09 14.38 4.81
C ILE A 180 -12.84 13.45 3.87
N SER A 181 -13.08 13.88 2.64
CA SER A 181 -13.51 13.01 1.55
C SER A 181 -12.94 13.49 0.23
N GLY A 182 -12.61 12.58 -0.67
CA GLY A 182 -12.15 12.95 -2.00
C GLY A 182 -11.65 11.78 -2.84
N PHE A 183 -11.85 11.90 -4.15
CA PHE A 183 -11.25 10.99 -5.13
C PHE A 183 -9.89 11.52 -5.58
N GLY A 184 -8.97 10.61 -5.85
CA GLY A 184 -7.64 10.93 -6.35
C GLY A 184 -7.19 9.89 -7.37
N PHE A 185 -6.55 10.38 -8.43
CA PHE A 185 -5.89 9.55 -9.43
C PHE A 185 -4.41 9.91 -9.48
N ASN A 186 -3.53 8.93 -9.24
CA ASN A 186 -2.09 9.12 -9.17
C ASN A 186 -1.39 8.43 -10.35
N LEU A 187 -0.72 9.24 -11.17
CA LEU A 187 0.19 8.84 -12.26
C LEU A 187 1.60 9.48 -12.14
N ASN A 188 1.93 10.05 -10.98
CA ASN A 188 3.21 10.74 -10.77
C ASN A 188 4.38 9.75 -10.63
N ASN A 189 5.62 10.23 -10.51
CA ASN A 189 6.82 9.38 -10.46
C ASN A 189 6.88 8.43 -9.23
N ASP A 190 6.11 8.70 -8.18
CA ASP A 190 5.95 7.83 -6.99
C ASP A 190 5.24 6.50 -7.30
N VAL A 191 4.83 6.33 -8.56
CA VAL A 191 4.09 5.17 -9.06
C VAL A 191 5.05 4.06 -9.51
N ALA A 192 6.36 4.32 -9.57
CA ALA A 192 7.37 3.33 -9.87
C ALA A 192 7.73 2.48 -8.64
N ARG A 193 7.88 1.17 -8.83
CA ARG A 193 8.29 0.22 -7.77
C ARG A 193 9.35 -0.73 -8.29
N LEU A 194 10.44 -0.85 -7.54
CA LEU A 194 11.44 -1.89 -7.74
C LEU A 194 11.12 -3.08 -6.84
N SER A 195 11.46 -4.29 -7.27
CA SER A 195 11.25 -5.50 -6.47
C SER A 195 12.38 -6.49 -6.67
N LEU A 196 12.82 -7.12 -5.60
CA LEU A 196 13.66 -8.32 -5.64
C LEU A 196 12.85 -9.48 -5.08
N SER A 197 12.74 -10.58 -5.83
CA SER A 197 11.90 -11.72 -5.48
C SER A 197 12.66 -13.04 -5.58
N TYR A 198 12.45 -13.88 -4.57
CA TYR A 198 12.86 -15.28 -4.53
C TYR A 198 11.66 -16.18 -4.89
N ARG A 199 11.89 -17.17 -5.75
CA ARG A 199 10.91 -18.10 -6.32
C ARG A 199 11.20 -19.50 -5.81
N PHE A 200 10.18 -20.15 -5.29
CA PHE A 200 10.20 -21.53 -4.83
C PHE A 200 9.62 -22.45 -5.91
#